data_AF-A0A3B0SHT5-F1
#
_entry.id   AF-A0A3B0SHT5-F1
#
_cell.length_a   1.000
_cell.length_b   1.000
_cell.length_c   1.000
_cell.angle_alpha   90.00
_cell.angle_beta   90.00
_cell.angle_gamma   90.00
#
_symmetry.space_group_name_H-M   'P 1'
#
loop_
_entity.id
_entity.type
_entity.pdbx_description
1 polymer ?
#
loop_
_entity_poly.entity_id
_entity_poly.type
_entity_poly.pdbx_seq_one_letter_code
_entity_poly.pdbx_strand_id
1 'polypeptide(L)'
;MPGPKIFLRSLFDKAVEVADPMRSLHHALPPRPDGRLVVIGAGKASARMAEAVEAQYGPCEGLVITRYGYARPCAGIEIVEAAHPVPDAAGMAATGRMLELLQGLGEKDQVLALISGGASSLLVLPAGQTTLTQMQAINAALLASGMPISQMNIIRKHLSLVKGGQLAAAAYPARMLSLVISDVPGDDPALIGSGPTVGDASTPQQARDYLEQYNIEIPPAIRDALKGPRHVIAPEDIRLSKVKNVIYAAAAQSLDAAADMARDARMDVQILGDALEGEARDVARYQAAIAMKVQADMPPGSAPVVILSGGELTVTRTGDGIGGPNAEFALALALAFDGKPGIYAIACDTDGVDGAAEVAGAVIGPNTLSKAKALSCDATMALSRNDAHGFFDTLGDQVLTGPTLTNVNDFRAILIQPPQE
;
A
#
# COMPACT_ATOMS: atom_id res chain seq x y z
N MET A 1 -24.14 19.72 10.34
CA MET A 1 -23.17 18.68 9.97
C MET A 1 -23.59 17.37 10.58
N PRO A 2 -23.32 16.22 9.95
CA PRO A 2 -23.39 14.93 10.64
C PRO A 2 -22.50 14.95 11.89
N GLY A 3 -22.75 14.04 12.84
CA GLY A 3 -21.97 13.98 14.08
C GLY A 3 -20.46 13.76 13.81
N PRO A 4 -19.55 14.16 14.73
CA PRO A 4 -18.10 14.13 14.51
C PRO A 4 -17.55 12.81 13.97
N LYS A 5 -17.98 11.67 14.52
CA LYS A 5 -17.59 10.32 14.08
C LYS A 5 -18.05 10.01 12.65
N ILE A 6 -19.27 10.43 12.29
CA ILE A 6 -19.83 10.22 10.94
C ILE A 6 -19.08 11.08 9.93
N PHE A 7 -18.74 12.32 10.30
CA PHE A 7 -17.94 13.19 9.44
C PHE A 7 -16.54 12.61 9.19
N LEU A 8 -15.85 12.17 10.24
CA LEU A 8 -14.55 11.49 10.11
C LEU A 8 -14.64 10.25 9.22
N ARG A 9 -15.68 9.43 9.39
CA ARG A 9 -15.93 8.29 8.51
C ARG A 9 -16.11 8.73 7.05
N SER A 10 -16.84 9.81 6.78
CA SER A 10 -17.02 10.32 5.42
C SER A 10 -15.73 10.84 4.77
N LEU A 11 -14.78 11.37 5.56
CA LEU A 11 -13.45 11.72 5.04
C LEU A 11 -12.68 10.47 4.60
N PHE A 12 -12.72 9.41 5.41
CA PHE A 12 -12.12 8.13 5.06
C PHE A 12 -12.78 7.51 3.83
N ASP A 13 -14.11 7.48 3.76
CA ASP A 13 -14.83 6.95 2.59
C ASP A 13 -14.48 7.74 1.33
N LYS A 14 -14.27 9.06 1.44
CA LYS A 14 -13.83 9.91 0.32
C LYS A 14 -12.40 9.58 -0.13
N ALA A 15 -11.49 9.35 0.82
CA ALA A 15 -10.12 8.93 0.52
C ALA A 15 -10.10 7.59 -0.23
N VAL A 16 -10.87 6.60 0.24
CA VAL A 16 -11.01 5.29 -0.43
C VAL A 16 -11.63 5.44 -1.83
N GLU A 17 -12.66 6.28 -1.97
CA GLU A 17 -13.32 6.54 -3.25
C GLU A 17 -12.35 7.01 -4.35
N VAL A 18 -11.41 7.89 -4.01
CA VAL A 18 -10.46 8.46 -4.98
C VAL A 18 -9.45 7.42 -5.44
N ALA A 19 -9.05 6.52 -4.53
CA ALA A 19 -8.15 5.42 -4.83
C ALA A 19 -8.85 4.19 -5.45
N ASP A 20 -10.19 4.14 -5.52
CA ASP A 20 -10.92 2.99 -6.07
C ASP A 20 -10.77 2.89 -7.59
N PRO A 21 -10.13 1.82 -8.13
CA PRO A 21 -9.95 1.66 -9.58
C PRO A 21 -11.25 1.71 -10.37
N MET A 22 -12.36 1.20 -9.81
CA MET A 22 -13.67 1.21 -10.49
C MET A 22 -14.22 2.62 -10.70
N ARG A 23 -13.74 3.61 -9.93
CA ARG A 23 -14.19 4.99 -9.99
C ARG A 23 -13.20 5.90 -10.69
N SER A 24 -11.89 5.64 -10.58
CA SER A 24 -10.85 6.57 -11.04
C SER A 24 -10.06 6.09 -12.27
N LEU A 25 -9.88 4.77 -12.46
CA LEU A 25 -8.97 4.24 -13.49
C LEU A 25 -9.35 4.69 -14.91
N HIS A 26 -10.65 4.81 -15.21
CA HIS A 26 -11.15 5.17 -16.54
C HIS A 26 -10.61 6.52 -17.05
N HIS A 27 -10.25 7.45 -16.16
CA HIS A 27 -9.63 8.72 -16.54
C HIS A 27 -8.21 8.58 -17.07
N ALA A 28 -7.50 7.51 -16.69
CA ALA A 28 -6.13 7.22 -17.11
C ALA A 28 -6.06 6.25 -18.31
N LEU A 29 -7.20 5.67 -18.70
CA LEU A 29 -7.26 4.72 -19.81
C LEU A 29 -7.23 5.44 -21.17
N PRO A 30 -6.36 5.02 -22.10
CA PRO A 30 -6.39 5.53 -23.48
C PRO A 30 -7.63 5.01 -24.23
N PRO A 31 -7.85 5.39 -25.50
CA PRO A 31 -8.72 4.63 -26.38
C PRO A 31 -8.18 3.20 -26.56
N ARG A 32 -9.07 2.22 -26.73
CA ARG A 32 -8.67 0.84 -27.05
C ARG A 32 -7.91 0.84 -28.39
N PRO A 33 -6.71 0.23 -28.48
CA PRO A 33 -5.93 0.21 -29.70
C PRO A 33 -6.59 -0.67 -30.77
N ASP A 34 -6.28 -0.38 -32.04
CA ASP A 34 -6.69 -1.23 -33.18
C ASP A 34 -5.92 -2.57 -33.23
N GLY A 35 -4.73 -2.61 -32.61
CA GLY A 35 -3.89 -3.80 -32.48
C GLY A 35 -4.26 -4.68 -31.29
N ARG A 36 -3.43 -5.68 -30.99
CA ARG A 36 -3.64 -6.55 -29.81
C ARG A 36 -3.40 -5.73 -28.53
N LEU A 37 -4.33 -5.83 -27.59
CA LEU A 37 -4.21 -5.27 -26.24
C LEU A 37 -4.01 -6.42 -25.26
N VAL A 38 -2.85 -6.45 -24.59
CA VAL A 38 -2.55 -7.42 -23.53
C VAL A 38 -2.51 -6.69 -22.20
N VAL A 39 -3.35 -7.12 -21.25
CA VAL A 39 -3.40 -6.57 -19.90
C VAL A 39 -2.61 -7.47 -18.96
N ILE A 40 -1.59 -6.92 -18.31
CA ILE A 40 -0.81 -7.63 -17.29
C ILE A 40 -0.88 -6.87 -15.98
N GLY A 41 -0.59 -7.52 -14.85
CA GLY A 41 -0.54 -6.78 -13.60
C GLY A 41 -0.17 -7.63 -12.40
N ALA A 42 0.27 -6.94 -11.35
CA ALA A 42 0.52 -7.55 -10.06
C ALA A 42 0.33 -6.54 -8.93
N GLY A 43 -0.17 -6.99 -7.80
CA GLY A 43 -0.38 -6.18 -6.60
C GLY A 43 -1.75 -6.39 -5.96
N LYS A 44 -1.94 -5.92 -4.73
CA LYS A 44 -3.16 -6.11 -3.92
C LYS A 44 -4.41 -5.56 -4.64
N ALA A 45 -4.29 -4.45 -5.34
CA ALA A 45 -5.39 -3.79 -6.05
C ALA A 45 -5.47 -4.19 -7.54
N SER A 46 -4.50 -4.95 -8.05
CA SER A 46 -4.36 -5.21 -9.49
C SER A 46 -5.57 -5.94 -10.09
N ALA A 47 -6.19 -6.87 -9.37
CA ALA A 47 -7.40 -7.54 -9.82
C ALA A 47 -8.61 -6.59 -9.95
N ARG A 48 -8.75 -5.62 -9.05
CA ARG A 48 -9.79 -4.58 -9.16
C ARG A 48 -9.48 -3.58 -10.28
N MET A 49 -8.21 -3.29 -10.52
CA MET A 49 -7.79 -2.55 -11.71
C MET A 49 -8.17 -3.30 -12.99
N ALA A 50 -7.99 -4.61 -13.04
CA ALA A 50 -8.35 -5.45 -14.19
C ALA A 50 -9.86 -5.43 -14.46
N GLU A 51 -10.67 -5.56 -13.40
CA GLU A 51 -12.13 -5.42 -13.46
C GLU A 51 -12.55 -4.05 -14.03
N ALA A 52 -11.90 -2.97 -13.58
CA ALA A 52 -12.15 -1.62 -14.09
C ALA A 52 -11.75 -1.45 -15.56
N VAL A 53 -10.68 -2.10 -16.01
CA VAL A 53 -10.29 -2.14 -17.43
C VAL A 53 -11.37 -2.81 -18.27
N GLU A 54 -11.85 -3.99 -17.86
CA GLU A 54 -12.88 -4.70 -18.62
C GLU A 54 -14.25 -4.03 -18.56
N ALA A 55 -14.57 -3.34 -17.47
CA ALA A 55 -15.77 -2.51 -17.40
C ALA A 55 -15.77 -1.42 -18.48
N GLN A 56 -14.59 -0.90 -18.85
CA GLN A 56 -14.44 0.14 -19.87
C GLN A 56 -14.28 -0.42 -21.29
N TYR A 57 -13.51 -1.49 -21.46
CA TYR A 57 -13.15 -2.02 -22.77
C TYR A 57 -13.89 -3.28 -23.20
N GLY A 58 -14.65 -3.91 -22.30
CA GLY A 58 -15.10 -5.29 -22.45
C GLY A 58 -13.96 -6.31 -22.29
N PRO A 59 -14.17 -7.57 -22.66
CA PRO A 59 -13.18 -8.64 -22.49
C PRO A 59 -11.82 -8.27 -23.09
N CYS A 60 -10.77 -8.48 -22.29
CA CYS A 60 -9.38 -8.23 -22.67
C CYS A 60 -8.54 -9.50 -22.52
N GLU A 61 -7.57 -9.70 -23.39
CA GLU A 61 -6.57 -10.73 -23.18
C GLU A 61 -5.62 -10.28 -22.07
N GLY A 62 -5.29 -11.16 -21.12
CA GLY A 62 -4.39 -10.77 -20.05
C GLY A 62 -4.23 -11.77 -18.91
N LEU A 63 -3.28 -11.47 -18.03
CA LEU A 63 -3.06 -12.19 -16.78
C LEU A 63 -2.67 -11.20 -15.68
N VAL A 64 -3.38 -11.23 -14.55
CA VAL A 64 -3.14 -10.36 -13.40
C VAL A 64 -3.00 -11.20 -12.13
N ILE A 65 -1.99 -10.88 -11.31
CA ILE A 65 -1.64 -11.61 -10.09
C ILE A 65 -2.03 -10.79 -8.85
N THR A 66 -2.92 -11.30 -8.01
CA THR A 66 -3.33 -10.67 -6.75
C THR A 66 -3.10 -11.61 -5.56
N ARG A 67 -3.35 -11.13 -4.34
CA ARG A 67 -3.26 -11.95 -3.11
C ARG A 67 -4.46 -12.89 -2.99
N TYR A 68 -4.32 -13.98 -2.24
CA TYR A 68 -5.44 -14.85 -1.91
C TYR A 68 -6.62 -14.10 -1.24
N GLY A 69 -7.83 -14.41 -1.69
CA GLY A 69 -9.09 -13.79 -1.26
C GLY A 69 -9.45 -12.50 -1.99
N TYR A 70 -8.61 -12.05 -2.93
CA TYR A 70 -8.76 -10.76 -3.62
C TYR A 70 -9.07 -10.93 -5.12
N ALA A 71 -9.34 -12.15 -5.59
CA ALA A 71 -9.80 -12.38 -6.95
C ALA A 71 -11.06 -11.57 -7.29
N ARG A 72 -11.13 -11.11 -8.55
CA ARG A 72 -12.24 -10.34 -9.09
C ARG A 72 -12.81 -11.01 -10.35
N PRO A 73 -14.11 -10.86 -10.63
CA PRO A 73 -14.67 -11.40 -11.85
C PRO A 73 -14.14 -10.61 -13.06
N CYS A 74 -13.44 -11.30 -13.95
CA CYS A 74 -13.05 -10.81 -15.26
C CYS A 74 -13.49 -11.83 -16.32
N ALA A 75 -13.95 -11.34 -17.47
CA ALA A 75 -14.47 -12.13 -18.58
C ALA A 75 -13.37 -12.65 -19.52
N GLY A 76 -12.30 -11.88 -19.72
CA GLY A 76 -11.16 -12.25 -20.57
C GLY A 76 -9.84 -12.32 -19.80
N ILE A 77 -9.59 -11.36 -18.90
CA ILE A 77 -8.33 -11.31 -18.13
C ILE A 77 -8.33 -12.46 -17.11
N GLU A 78 -7.29 -13.28 -17.13
CA GLU A 78 -7.10 -14.31 -16.12
C GLU A 78 -6.61 -13.69 -14.81
N ILE A 79 -7.34 -13.95 -13.71
CA ILE A 79 -6.93 -13.53 -12.37
C ILE A 79 -6.32 -14.74 -11.65
N VAL A 80 -5.05 -14.63 -11.26
CA VAL A 80 -4.34 -15.64 -10.46
C VAL A 80 -4.10 -15.10 -9.06
N GLU A 81 -4.38 -15.91 -8.05
CA GLU A 81 -4.08 -15.60 -6.65
C GLU A 81 -2.75 -16.24 -6.22
N ALA A 82 -1.96 -15.49 -5.46
CA ALA A 82 -0.66 -15.91 -4.94
C ALA A 82 -0.40 -15.36 -3.53
N ALA A 83 0.64 -15.86 -2.88
CA ALA A 83 0.97 -15.45 -1.52
C ALA A 83 1.62 -14.06 -1.45
N HIS A 84 1.19 -13.29 -0.46
CA HIS A 84 1.77 -12.03 -0.01
C HIS A 84 1.75 -12.03 1.53
N PRO A 85 2.81 -11.58 2.23
CA PRO A 85 3.99 -10.88 1.73
C PRO A 85 5.15 -11.78 1.30
N VAL A 86 5.06 -13.10 1.57
CA VAL A 86 6.09 -14.07 1.18
C VAL A 86 5.68 -14.74 -0.14
N PRO A 87 6.50 -14.68 -1.21
CA PRO A 87 6.17 -15.27 -2.51
C PRO A 87 5.91 -16.78 -2.44
N ASP A 88 5.10 -17.33 -3.33
CA ASP A 88 4.86 -18.77 -3.46
C ASP A 88 4.99 -19.29 -4.91
N ALA A 89 4.74 -20.59 -5.09
CA ALA A 89 4.84 -21.26 -6.39
C ALA A 89 3.76 -20.80 -7.38
N ALA A 90 2.58 -20.41 -6.90
CA ALA A 90 1.50 -19.91 -7.75
C ALA A 90 1.90 -18.58 -8.40
N GLY A 91 2.41 -17.64 -7.61
CA GLY A 91 2.94 -16.37 -8.12
C GLY A 91 4.09 -16.57 -9.10
N MET A 92 4.97 -17.54 -8.84
CA MET A 92 6.08 -17.86 -9.75
C MET A 92 5.63 -18.43 -11.09
N ALA A 93 4.70 -19.39 -11.07
CA ALA A 93 4.15 -19.97 -12.30
C ALA A 93 3.37 -18.94 -13.13
N ALA A 94 2.56 -18.11 -12.46
CA ALA A 94 1.81 -17.03 -13.10
C ALA A 94 2.73 -15.98 -13.73
N THR A 95 3.82 -15.62 -13.05
CA THR A 95 4.83 -14.70 -13.59
C THR A 95 5.50 -15.26 -14.85
N GLY A 96 5.80 -16.56 -14.89
CA GLY A 96 6.33 -17.22 -16.09
C GLY A 96 5.37 -17.12 -17.28
N ARG A 97 4.09 -17.45 -17.06
CA ARG A 97 3.02 -17.34 -18.07
C ARG A 97 2.80 -15.89 -18.54
N MET A 98 2.92 -14.92 -17.63
CA MET A 98 2.85 -13.50 -17.97
C MET A 98 3.96 -13.12 -18.95
N LEU A 99 5.19 -13.61 -18.76
CA LEU A 99 6.28 -13.38 -19.72
C LEU A 99 6.02 -14.03 -21.07
N GLU A 100 5.43 -15.23 -21.10
CA GLU A 100 5.02 -15.89 -22.35
C GLU A 100 3.99 -15.06 -23.12
N LEU A 101 3.03 -14.43 -22.44
CA LEU A 101 2.05 -13.53 -23.07
C LEU A 101 2.70 -12.30 -23.72
N LEU A 102 3.82 -11.83 -23.18
CA LEU A 102 4.56 -10.69 -23.72
C LEU A 102 5.46 -11.06 -24.89
N GLN A 103 5.80 -12.34 -25.05
CA GLN A 103 6.63 -12.80 -26.16
C GLN A 103 5.89 -12.66 -27.49
N GLY A 104 6.59 -12.16 -28.51
CA GLY A 104 6.07 -12.04 -29.87
C GLY A 104 5.15 -10.84 -30.12
N LEU A 105 4.96 -9.95 -29.14
CA LEU A 105 4.26 -8.69 -29.36
C LEU A 105 5.04 -7.80 -30.35
N GLY A 106 4.32 -7.16 -31.27
CA GLY A 106 4.87 -6.30 -32.32
C GLY A 106 4.67 -4.81 -32.04
N GLU A 107 5.15 -3.96 -32.94
CA GLU A 107 5.10 -2.49 -32.76
C GLU A 107 3.70 -1.88 -32.75
N LYS A 108 2.71 -2.62 -33.26
CA LYS A 108 1.29 -2.23 -33.30
C LYS A 108 0.53 -2.67 -32.06
N ASP A 109 1.13 -3.54 -31.24
CA ASP A 109 0.50 -4.06 -30.04
C ASP A 109 0.74 -3.12 -28.86
N GLN A 110 -0.14 -3.24 -27.87
CA GLN A 110 -0.09 -2.45 -26.66
C GLN A 110 -0.22 -3.35 -25.44
N VAL A 111 0.60 -3.06 -24.44
CA VAL A 111 0.54 -3.65 -23.11
C VAL A 111 0.02 -2.60 -22.14
N LEU A 112 -0.99 -2.98 -21.36
CA LEU A 112 -1.44 -2.22 -20.21
C LEU A 112 -0.98 -2.96 -18.95
N ALA A 113 0.00 -2.40 -18.25
CA ALA A 113 0.51 -2.96 -16.99
C ALA A 113 -0.21 -2.30 -15.81
N LEU A 114 -0.82 -3.11 -14.94
CA LEU A 114 -1.59 -2.70 -13.78
C LEU A 114 -0.81 -3.05 -12.50
N ILE A 115 -0.13 -2.06 -11.93
CA ILE A 115 0.79 -2.28 -10.81
C ILE A 115 0.25 -1.60 -9.54
N SER A 116 0.33 -2.29 -8.42
CA SER A 116 -0.01 -1.73 -7.10
C SER A 116 0.87 -2.34 -6.00
N GLY A 117 0.67 -1.87 -4.77
CA GLY A 117 1.30 -2.40 -3.57
C GLY A 117 1.34 -3.92 -3.49
N GLY A 118 2.43 -4.47 -2.94
CA GLY A 118 2.63 -5.92 -2.81
C GLY A 118 3.15 -6.64 -4.07
N ALA A 119 3.23 -5.96 -5.22
CA ALA A 119 3.74 -6.52 -6.47
C ALA A 119 5.14 -7.17 -6.35
N SER A 120 6.00 -6.68 -5.45
CA SER A 120 7.33 -7.25 -5.22
C SER A 120 7.30 -8.74 -4.84
N SER A 121 6.26 -9.17 -4.12
CA SER A 121 6.08 -10.55 -3.68
C SER A 121 5.25 -11.41 -4.64
N LEU A 122 4.31 -10.78 -5.36
CA LEU A 122 3.40 -11.46 -6.29
C LEU A 122 4.05 -11.69 -7.66
N LEU A 123 4.88 -10.74 -8.12
CA LEU A 123 5.59 -10.78 -9.40
C LEU A 123 7.01 -11.34 -9.19
N VAL A 124 7.13 -12.67 -9.17
CA VAL A 124 8.37 -13.36 -8.79
C VAL A 124 8.80 -14.34 -9.85
N LEU A 125 9.99 -14.11 -10.39
CA LEU A 125 10.71 -15.08 -11.20
C LEU A 125 12.20 -14.95 -10.89
N PRO A 126 12.82 -15.93 -10.20
CA PRO A 126 14.23 -15.86 -9.83
C PRO A 126 15.16 -15.86 -11.05
N ALA A 127 16.30 -15.18 -10.94
CA ALA A 127 17.35 -15.20 -11.96
C ALA A 127 18.33 -16.38 -11.79
N GLY A 128 18.88 -16.86 -12.91
CA GLY A 128 19.86 -17.95 -12.93
C GLY A 128 19.28 -19.27 -12.42
N GLN A 129 20.06 -19.98 -11.59
CA GLN A 129 19.65 -21.26 -10.97
C GLN A 129 19.07 -21.05 -9.56
N THR A 130 18.68 -19.82 -9.22
CA THR A 130 18.14 -19.50 -7.89
C THR A 130 16.76 -20.11 -7.74
N THR A 131 16.51 -20.84 -6.65
CA THR A 131 15.20 -21.41 -6.37
C THR A 131 14.29 -20.43 -5.65
N LEU A 132 12.97 -20.66 -5.69
CA LEU A 132 12.01 -19.89 -4.93
C LEU A 132 12.33 -19.89 -3.41
N THR A 133 12.69 -21.05 -2.86
CA THR A 133 13.06 -21.18 -1.44
C THR A 133 14.29 -20.34 -1.10
N GLN A 134 15.29 -20.28 -1.99
CA GLN A 134 16.45 -19.42 -1.81
C GLN A 134 16.07 -17.93 -1.88
N MET A 135 15.14 -17.56 -2.77
CA MET A 135 14.60 -16.19 -2.85
C MET A 135 13.82 -15.79 -1.59
N GLN A 136 13.04 -16.70 -1.01
CA GLN A 136 12.35 -16.46 0.26
C GLN A 136 13.36 -16.29 1.42
N ALA A 137 14.37 -17.16 1.49
CA ALA A 137 15.40 -17.11 2.53
C ALA A 137 16.23 -15.82 2.47
N ILE A 138 16.69 -15.40 1.28
CA ILE A 138 17.43 -14.15 1.15
C ILE A 138 16.56 -12.96 1.50
N ASN A 139 15.28 -12.96 1.12
CA ASN A 139 14.37 -11.87 1.45
C ASN A 139 14.15 -11.74 2.97
N ALA A 140 14.03 -12.87 3.67
CA ALA A 140 13.95 -12.89 5.12
C ALA A 140 15.23 -12.36 5.78
N ALA A 141 16.41 -12.75 5.26
CA ALA A 141 17.70 -12.26 5.75
C ALA A 141 17.87 -10.74 5.55
N LEU A 142 17.45 -10.21 4.38
CA LEU A 142 17.48 -8.77 4.09
C LEU A 142 16.58 -7.98 5.05
N LEU A 143 15.39 -8.50 5.37
CA LEU A 143 14.48 -7.86 6.32
C LEU A 143 15.06 -7.87 7.75
N ALA A 144 15.67 -8.99 8.15
CA ALA A 144 16.27 -9.13 9.47
C ALA A 144 17.54 -8.28 9.66
N SER A 145 18.21 -7.87 8.58
CA SER A 145 19.47 -7.12 8.66
C SER A 145 19.29 -5.63 8.99
N GLY A 146 18.06 -5.11 9.01
CA GLY A 146 17.78 -3.68 9.18
C GLY A 146 18.29 -2.81 8.02
N MET A 147 18.52 -3.40 6.85
CA MET A 147 18.98 -2.68 5.66
C MET A 147 17.88 -1.73 5.15
N PRO A 148 18.22 -0.49 4.74
CA PRO A 148 17.26 0.39 4.09
C PRO A 148 16.60 -0.26 2.87
N ILE A 149 15.30 -0.06 2.70
CA ILE A 149 14.50 -0.68 1.63
C ILE A 149 15.05 -0.41 0.22
N SER A 150 15.65 0.77 0.01
CA SER A 150 16.28 1.14 -1.26
C SER A 150 17.46 0.23 -1.61
N GLN A 151 18.29 -0.15 -0.63
CA GLN A 151 19.42 -1.06 -0.81
C GLN A 151 18.92 -2.51 -1.00
N MET A 152 17.91 -2.92 -0.24
CA MET A 152 17.27 -4.24 -0.41
C MET A 152 16.71 -4.40 -1.83
N ASN A 153 16.06 -3.35 -2.35
CA ASN A 153 15.47 -3.37 -3.69
C ASN A 153 16.53 -3.51 -4.79
N ILE A 154 17.74 -2.95 -4.61
CA ILE A 154 18.85 -3.18 -5.55
C ILE A 154 19.16 -4.69 -5.62
N ILE A 155 19.33 -5.36 -4.49
CA ILE A 155 19.61 -6.80 -4.46
C ILE A 155 18.45 -7.58 -5.10
N ARG A 156 17.20 -7.26 -4.74
CA ARG A 156 16.00 -7.93 -5.31
C ARG A 156 15.90 -7.77 -6.83
N LYS A 157 16.27 -6.61 -7.38
CA LYS A 157 16.28 -6.36 -8.84
C LYS A 157 17.28 -7.28 -9.55
N HIS A 158 18.50 -7.43 -9.01
CA HIS A 158 19.56 -8.29 -9.58
C HIS A 158 19.39 -9.79 -9.31
N LEU A 159 18.31 -10.21 -8.63
CA LEU A 159 17.97 -11.63 -8.41
C LEU A 159 16.67 -12.04 -9.09
N SER A 160 16.07 -11.17 -9.91
CA SER A 160 14.77 -11.40 -10.52
C SER A 160 14.78 -11.12 -12.02
N LEU A 161 14.00 -11.89 -12.79
CA LEU A 161 13.84 -11.73 -14.25
C LEU A 161 12.72 -10.76 -14.66
N VAL A 162 12.05 -10.12 -13.71
CA VAL A 162 10.88 -9.25 -13.98
C VAL A 162 10.97 -7.87 -13.33
N LYS A 163 11.89 -7.68 -12.39
CA LYS A 163 12.12 -6.41 -11.66
C LYS A 163 13.15 -5.54 -12.39
N GLY A 164 13.25 -4.26 -12.04
CA GLY A 164 14.25 -3.36 -12.63
C GLY A 164 14.15 -3.22 -14.15
N GLY A 165 12.95 -2.96 -14.64
CA GLY A 165 12.63 -2.71 -16.05
C GLY A 165 12.51 -3.97 -16.92
N GLN A 166 12.77 -5.16 -16.37
CA GLN A 166 12.81 -6.38 -17.16
C GLN A 166 11.44 -6.82 -17.70
N LEU A 167 10.35 -6.58 -16.96
CA LEU A 167 9.00 -6.84 -17.47
C LEU A 167 8.68 -5.95 -18.66
N ALA A 168 9.01 -4.66 -18.59
CA ALA A 168 8.87 -3.74 -19.71
C ALA A 168 9.72 -4.16 -20.91
N ALA A 169 10.97 -4.56 -20.67
CA ALA A 169 11.86 -5.01 -21.73
C ALA A 169 11.36 -6.28 -22.44
N ALA A 170 10.62 -7.16 -21.75
CA ALA A 170 10.02 -8.35 -22.34
C ALA A 170 8.88 -8.01 -23.32
N ALA A 171 8.23 -6.85 -23.17
CA ALA A 171 7.17 -6.40 -24.07
C ALA A 171 7.69 -5.68 -25.33
N TYR A 172 8.96 -5.28 -25.36
CA TYR A 172 9.53 -4.58 -26.51
C TYR A 172 9.51 -5.50 -27.76
N PRO A 173 9.09 -5.02 -28.95
CA PRO A 173 8.91 -3.63 -29.36
C PRO A 173 7.49 -3.04 -29.23
N ALA A 174 6.58 -3.67 -28.50
CA ALA A 174 5.25 -3.13 -28.23
C ALA A 174 5.27 -1.89 -27.34
N ARG A 175 4.19 -1.11 -27.38
CA ARG A 175 4.02 0.04 -26.47
C ARG A 175 3.54 -0.44 -25.12
N MET A 176 4.06 0.11 -24.03
CA MET A 176 3.59 -0.19 -22.68
C MET A 176 3.09 1.07 -21.98
N LEU A 177 1.85 1.03 -21.49
CA LEU A 177 1.35 1.97 -20.50
C LEU A 177 1.28 1.23 -19.15
N SER A 178 2.06 1.67 -18.18
CA SER A 178 2.00 1.18 -16.81
C SER A 178 1.17 2.16 -15.98
N LEU A 179 0.00 1.72 -15.52
CA LEU A 179 -0.84 2.42 -14.57
C LEU A 179 -0.55 1.89 -13.17
N VAL A 180 -0.18 2.80 -12.28
CA VAL A 180 0.36 2.46 -10.96
C VAL A 180 -0.49 3.10 -9.86
N ILE A 181 -0.87 2.29 -8.87
CA ILE A 181 -1.32 2.77 -7.56
C ILE A 181 -0.10 2.78 -6.64
N SER A 182 0.24 3.94 -6.11
CA SER A 182 1.38 4.11 -5.23
C SER A 182 1.00 3.96 -3.76
N ASP A 183 1.71 3.06 -3.10
CA ASP A 183 1.76 2.87 -1.65
C ASP A 183 3.15 3.19 -1.09
N VAL A 184 4.02 3.86 -1.86
CA VAL A 184 5.39 4.17 -1.45
C VAL A 184 5.60 5.67 -1.24
N PRO A 185 6.38 6.08 -0.23
CA PRO A 185 6.76 7.48 -0.04
C PRO A 185 7.40 8.10 -1.29
N GLY A 186 6.95 9.29 -1.66
CA GLY A 186 7.51 10.06 -2.78
C GLY A 186 7.10 9.56 -4.16
N ASP A 187 6.21 8.56 -4.23
CA ASP A 187 5.56 8.14 -5.47
C ASP A 187 6.57 7.85 -6.60
N ASP A 188 7.67 7.15 -6.29
CA ASP A 188 8.65 6.73 -7.30
C ASP A 188 8.26 5.36 -7.90
N PRO A 189 7.87 5.28 -9.19
CA PRO A 189 7.57 4.02 -9.85
C PRO A 189 8.72 2.99 -9.82
N ALA A 190 9.97 3.42 -9.66
CA ALA A 190 11.13 2.53 -9.57
C ALA A 190 11.18 1.74 -8.25
N LEU A 191 10.47 2.20 -7.22
CA LEU A 191 10.37 1.56 -5.91
C LEU A 191 9.15 0.61 -5.83
N ILE A 192 8.05 0.97 -6.48
CA ILE A 192 6.81 0.18 -6.49
C ILE A 192 7.03 -1.15 -7.21
N GLY A 193 6.78 -2.26 -6.52
CA GLY A 193 7.01 -3.60 -7.07
C GLY A 193 8.47 -3.90 -7.43
N SER A 194 9.43 -3.12 -6.91
CA SER A 194 10.84 -3.11 -7.35
C SER A 194 11.02 -2.69 -8.83
N GLY A 195 10.16 -1.80 -9.31
CA GLY A 195 10.27 -1.15 -10.62
C GLY A 195 10.26 -2.12 -11.81
N PRO A 196 9.24 -2.99 -11.98
CA PRO A 196 9.22 -3.96 -13.08
C PRO A 196 9.19 -3.29 -14.47
N THR A 197 8.68 -2.06 -14.55
CA THR A 197 8.52 -1.27 -15.78
C THR A 197 9.44 -0.05 -15.84
N VAL A 198 10.42 0.05 -14.93
CA VAL A 198 11.31 1.22 -14.80
C VAL A 198 12.76 0.74 -14.75
N GLY A 199 13.60 1.33 -15.60
CA GLY A 199 15.03 1.04 -15.62
C GLY A 199 15.72 1.51 -14.34
N ASP A 200 16.86 0.90 -14.03
CA ASP A 200 17.62 1.18 -12.81
C ASP A 200 19.12 1.11 -13.14
N ALA A 201 19.90 2.09 -12.69
CA ALA A 201 21.32 2.22 -13.01
C ALA A 201 22.24 1.31 -12.16
N SER A 202 21.69 0.59 -11.18
CA SER A 202 22.47 -0.24 -10.28
C SER A 202 23.13 -1.41 -10.97
N THR A 203 24.18 -1.93 -10.34
CA THR A 203 25.03 -2.99 -10.89
C THR A 203 25.00 -4.24 -10.00
N PRO A 204 25.29 -5.43 -10.57
CA PRO A 204 25.49 -6.64 -9.77
C PRO A 204 26.61 -6.50 -8.73
N GLN A 205 27.62 -5.64 -8.98
CA GLN A 205 28.67 -5.35 -8.00
C GLN A 205 28.10 -4.64 -6.77
N GLN A 206 27.28 -3.60 -6.96
CA GLN A 206 26.64 -2.90 -5.83
C GLN A 206 25.75 -3.83 -4.99
N ALA A 207 25.00 -4.74 -5.63
CA ALA A 207 24.23 -5.74 -4.90
C ALA A 207 25.12 -6.66 -4.04
N ARG A 208 26.30 -7.06 -4.55
CA ARG A 208 27.28 -7.85 -3.79
C ARG A 208 27.88 -7.05 -2.63
N ASP A 209 28.22 -5.79 -2.87
CA ASP A 209 28.79 -4.91 -1.84
C ASP A 209 27.82 -4.72 -0.66
N TYR A 210 26.51 -4.58 -0.94
CA TYR A 210 25.51 -4.51 0.12
C TYR A 210 25.33 -5.84 0.87
N LEU A 211 25.36 -6.98 0.18
CA LEU A 211 25.30 -8.29 0.87
C LEU A 211 26.50 -8.49 1.80
N GLU A 212 27.69 -8.06 1.39
CA GLU A 212 28.90 -8.12 2.20
C GLU A 212 28.87 -7.12 3.36
N GLN A 213 28.47 -5.87 3.13
CA GLN A 213 28.37 -4.83 4.14
C GLN A 213 27.49 -5.24 5.34
N TYR A 214 26.41 -5.98 5.08
CA TYR A 214 25.48 -6.45 6.11
C TYR A 214 25.76 -7.90 6.56
N ASN A 215 26.88 -8.50 6.14
CA ASN A 215 27.28 -9.87 6.46
C ASN A 215 26.17 -10.92 6.17
N ILE A 216 25.48 -10.76 5.04
CA ILE A 216 24.40 -11.67 4.65
C ILE A 216 24.99 -12.86 3.89
N GLU A 217 24.89 -14.05 4.48
CA GLU A 217 25.32 -15.28 3.82
C GLU A 217 24.41 -15.62 2.63
N ILE A 218 25.03 -15.92 1.48
CA ILE A 218 24.31 -16.25 0.25
C ILE A 218 24.66 -17.66 -0.27
N PRO A 219 23.66 -18.45 -0.70
CA PRO A 219 23.88 -19.72 -1.40
C PRO A 219 24.70 -19.55 -2.69
N PRO A 220 25.39 -20.60 -3.17
CA PRO A 220 26.14 -20.57 -4.43
C PRO A 220 25.32 -20.08 -5.63
N ALA A 221 24.06 -20.50 -5.75
CA ALA A 221 23.18 -20.10 -6.85
C ALA A 221 22.93 -18.58 -6.91
N ILE A 222 22.71 -17.94 -5.75
CA ILE A 222 22.55 -16.48 -5.64
C ILE A 222 23.86 -15.77 -5.97
N ARG A 223 24.98 -16.29 -5.44
CA ARG A 223 26.31 -15.76 -5.74
C ARG A 223 26.61 -15.79 -7.23
N ASP A 224 26.27 -16.88 -7.90
CA ASP A 224 26.53 -17.05 -9.33
C ASP A 224 25.57 -16.19 -10.18
N ALA A 225 24.31 -16.02 -9.77
CA ALA A 225 23.40 -15.06 -10.39
C ALA A 225 23.97 -13.63 -10.39
N LEU A 226 24.59 -13.21 -9.28
CA LEU A 226 25.21 -11.88 -9.14
C LEU A 226 26.60 -11.73 -9.80
N LYS A 227 27.22 -12.83 -10.25
CA LYS A 227 28.43 -12.79 -11.09
C LYS A 227 28.10 -12.65 -12.58
N GLY A 228 26.88 -12.99 -12.97
CA GLY A 228 26.43 -12.97 -14.37
C GLY A 228 26.38 -11.56 -14.97
N PRO A 229 26.09 -11.46 -16.29
CA PRO A 229 25.86 -10.18 -16.92
C PRO A 229 24.67 -9.46 -16.29
N ARG A 230 24.73 -8.13 -16.25
CA ARG A 230 23.62 -7.29 -15.77
C ARG A 230 22.37 -7.54 -16.63
N HIS A 231 21.30 -7.99 -15.99
CA HIS A 231 19.99 -8.16 -16.61
C HIS A 231 18.99 -7.05 -16.23
N VAL A 232 19.25 -6.31 -15.13
CA VAL A 232 18.54 -5.07 -14.79
C VAL A 232 18.72 -4.06 -15.92
N ILE A 233 17.61 -3.52 -16.42
CA ILE A 233 17.59 -2.66 -17.61
C ILE A 233 18.07 -1.26 -17.24
N ALA A 234 19.00 -0.71 -18.01
CA ALA A 234 19.45 0.66 -17.80
C ALA A 234 18.32 1.66 -18.15
N PRO A 235 18.21 2.81 -17.45
CA PRO A 235 17.15 3.79 -17.73
C PRO A 235 17.09 4.24 -19.21
N GLU A 236 18.23 4.29 -19.90
CA GLU A 236 18.37 4.74 -21.28
C GLU A 236 18.32 3.60 -22.31
N ASP A 237 18.04 2.37 -21.91
CA ASP A 237 17.95 1.22 -22.81
C ASP A 237 16.79 1.39 -23.81
N ILE A 238 17.04 1.12 -25.09
CA ILE A 238 16.05 1.26 -26.16
C ILE A 238 14.77 0.45 -25.89
N ARG A 239 14.86 -0.66 -25.15
CA ARG A 239 13.71 -1.49 -24.80
C ARG A 239 12.70 -0.78 -23.91
N LEU A 240 13.10 0.30 -23.22
CA LEU A 240 12.22 1.15 -22.42
C LEU A 240 11.67 2.35 -23.18
N SER A 241 12.11 2.60 -24.42
CA SER A 241 11.75 3.79 -25.20
C SER A 241 10.25 3.96 -25.50
N LYS A 242 9.47 2.87 -25.40
CA LYS A 242 8.02 2.85 -25.64
C LYS A 242 7.20 2.64 -24.37
N VAL A 243 7.81 2.83 -23.19
CA VAL A 243 7.17 2.65 -21.88
C VAL A 243 6.77 4.02 -21.32
N LYS A 244 5.51 4.13 -20.91
CA LYS A 244 5.01 5.27 -20.13
C LYS A 244 4.51 4.77 -18.77
N ASN A 245 5.09 5.29 -17.69
CA ASN A 245 4.64 5.01 -16.32
C ASN A 245 3.79 6.17 -15.83
N VAL A 246 2.62 5.88 -15.27
CA VAL A 246 1.66 6.88 -14.75
C VAL A 246 1.19 6.43 -13.37
N ILE A 247 1.49 7.23 -12.35
CA ILE A 247 0.85 7.09 -11.05
C ILE A 247 -0.48 7.82 -11.13
N TYR A 248 -1.57 7.05 -11.12
CA TYR A 248 -2.92 7.60 -11.27
C TYR A 248 -3.68 7.64 -9.95
N ALA A 249 -3.19 6.91 -8.93
CA ALA A 249 -3.69 6.93 -7.56
C ALA A 249 -2.51 6.86 -6.58
N ALA A 250 -2.55 7.66 -5.52
CA ALA A 250 -1.53 7.69 -4.45
C ALA A 250 -2.15 8.10 -3.10
N ALA A 251 -1.43 7.84 -2.01
CA ALA A 251 -1.83 8.23 -0.65
C ALA A 251 -2.05 9.75 -0.53
N ALA A 252 -1.12 10.56 -1.06
CA ALA A 252 -1.23 12.02 -1.07
C ALA A 252 -2.53 12.52 -1.72
N GLN A 253 -2.92 11.95 -2.87
CA GLN A 253 -4.15 12.33 -3.57
C GLN A 253 -5.42 12.03 -2.76
N SER A 254 -5.38 10.94 -1.98
CA SER A 254 -6.49 10.54 -1.11
C SER A 254 -6.61 11.47 0.11
N LEU A 255 -5.49 11.90 0.68
CA LEU A 255 -5.46 12.91 1.75
C LEU A 255 -5.89 14.28 1.25
N ASP A 256 -5.46 14.70 0.05
CA ASP A 256 -5.87 15.97 -0.56
C ASP A 256 -7.39 16.01 -0.79
N ALA A 257 -7.97 14.92 -1.27
CA ALA A 257 -9.42 14.84 -1.45
C ALA A 257 -10.21 14.93 -0.13
N ALA A 258 -9.69 14.31 0.94
CA ALA A 258 -10.26 14.45 2.28
C ALA A 258 -10.07 15.89 2.83
N ALA A 259 -8.93 16.51 2.56
CA ALA A 259 -8.65 17.90 2.92
C ALA A 259 -9.63 18.87 2.25
N ASP A 260 -9.88 18.70 0.96
CA ASP A 260 -10.85 19.52 0.22
C ASP A 260 -12.27 19.36 0.77
N MET A 261 -12.68 18.12 1.08
CA MET A 261 -13.97 17.88 1.74
C MET A 261 -14.08 18.56 3.12
N ALA A 262 -12.99 18.61 3.88
CA ALA A 262 -12.97 19.33 5.16
C ALA A 262 -13.00 20.85 4.98
N ARG A 263 -12.29 21.40 3.99
CA ARG A 263 -12.34 22.83 3.63
C ARG A 263 -13.74 23.25 3.17
N ASP A 264 -14.42 22.44 2.37
CA ASP A 264 -15.80 22.66 1.95
C ASP A 264 -16.77 22.67 3.15
N ALA A 265 -16.45 21.92 4.19
CA ALA A 265 -17.15 21.95 5.47
C ALA A 265 -16.77 23.17 6.35
N ARG A 266 -15.94 24.11 5.86
CA ARG A 266 -15.43 25.29 6.58
C ARG A 266 -14.60 24.93 7.81
N MET A 267 -13.76 23.90 7.68
CA MET A 267 -12.75 23.52 8.68
C MET A 267 -11.36 23.91 8.20
N ASP A 268 -10.49 24.26 9.14
CA ASP A 268 -9.07 24.41 8.86
C ASP A 268 -8.43 23.01 8.76
N VAL A 269 -7.45 22.85 7.88
CA VAL A 269 -6.81 21.54 7.63
C VAL A 269 -5.30 21.62 7.82
N GLN A 270 -4.75 20.65 8.54
CA GLN A 270 -3.31 20.44 8.67
C GLN A 270 -2.97 19.01 8.19
N ILE A 271 -2.04 18.87 7.26
CA ILE A 271 -1.58 17.55 6.78
C ILE A 271 -0.18 17.32 7.37
N LEU A 272 -0.01 16.27 8.17
CA LEU A 272 1.28 15.93 8.80
C LEU A 272 2.20 15.11 7.89
N GLY A 273 1.67 14.61 6.77
CA GLY A 273 2.37 13.80 5.78
C GLY A 273 1.54 12.60 5.33
N ASP A 274 1.92 12.03 4.21
CA ASP A 274 1.30 10.86 3.53
C ASP A 274 2.13 9.58 3.65
N ALA A 275 3.31 9.68 4.26
CA ALA A 275 4.34 8.65 4.31
C ALA A 275 4.91 8.47 5.72
N LEU A 276 4.08 8.59 6.76
CA LEU A 276 4.54 8.39 8.13
C LEU A 276 4.81 6.91 8.39
N GLU A 277 5.99 6.62 8.93
CA GLU A 277 6.41 5.30 9.39
C GLU A 277 6.73 5.35 10.89
N GLY A 278 6.65 4.20 11.55
CA GLY A 278 7.05 4.05 12.95
C GLY A 278 6.09 3.15 13.74
N GLU A 279 6.36 3.04 15.04
CA GLU A 279 5.51 2.27 15.94
C GLU A 279 4.18 3.02 16.17
N ALA A 280 3.05 2.33 15.93
CA ALA A 280 1.71 2.90 15.97
C ALA A 280 1.41 3.69 17.26
N ARG A 281 1.76 3.13 18.42
CA ARG A 281 1.54 3.77 19.72
C ARG A 281 2.37 5.03 19.94
N ASP A 282 3.55 5.13 19.33
CA ASP A 282 4.46 6.27 19.50
C ASP A 282 4.01 7.43 18.61
N VAL A 283 3.68 7.14 17.35
CA VAL A 283 3.09 8.12 16.42
C VAL A 283 1.76 8.64 16.96
N ALA A 284 0.93 7.78 17.57
CA ALA A 284 -0.31 8.20 18.23
C ALA A 284 -0.05 9.24 19.34
N ARG A 285 0.88 8.97 20.26
CA ARG A 285 1.21 9.94 21.34
C ARG A 285 1.72 11.26 20.80
N TYR A 286 2.55 11.22 19.76
CA TYR A 286 3.05 12.43 19.09
C TYR A 286 1.90 13.25 18.48
N GLN A 287 1.00 12.61 17.72
CA GLN A 287 -0.14 13.30 17.11
C GLN A 287 -1.16 13.78 18.14
N ALA A 288 -1.35 13.06 19.25
CA ALA A 288 -2.19 13.53 20.36
C ALA A 288 -1.65 14.84 20.95
N ALA A 289 -0.32 14.95 21.14
CA ALA A 289 0.30 16.17 21.64
C ALA A 289 0.09 17.36 20.69
N ILE A 290 0.21 17.13 19.37
CA ILE A 290 -0.10 18.16 18.36
C ILE A 290 -1.56 18.58 18.47
N ALA A 291 -2.50 17.63 18.47
CA ALA A 291 -3.93 17.93 18.50
C ALA A 291 -4.35 18.68 19.77
N MET A 292 -3.82 18.29 20.93
CA MET A 292 -4.08 19.01 22.19
C MET A 292 -3.48 20.42 22.18
N LYS A 293 -2.30 20.60 21.59
CA LYS A 293 -1.69 21.93 21.43
C LYS A 293 -2.52 22.82 20.50
N VAL A 294 -2.96 22.28 19.36
CA VAL A 294 -3.87 22.96 18.44
C VAL A 294 -5.14 23.38 19.16
N GLN A 295 -5.80 22.48 19.89
CA GLN A 295 -7.02 22.82 20.64
C GLN A 295 -6.79 23.92 21.69
N ALA A 296 -5.67 23.89 22.40
CA ALA A 296 -5.34 24.87 23.43
C ALA A 296 -5.12 26.28 22.84
N ASP A 297 -4.65 26.35 21.59
CA ASP A 297 -4.40 27.62 20.89
C ASP A 297 -5.63 28.13 20.12
N MET A 298 -6.74 27.37 20.08
CA MET A 298 -7.98 27.76 19.41
C MET A 298 -8.79 28.76 20.25
N PRO A 299 -9.13 29.94 19.71
CA PRO A 299 -10.11 30.82 20.33
C PRO A 299 -11.50 30.15 20.41
N PRO A 300 -12.30 30.42 21.45
CA PRO A 300 -13.71 30.03 21.47
C PRO A 300 -14.44 30.50 20.20
N GLY A 301 -15.22 29.61 19.59
CA GLY A 301 -15.97 29.90 18.37
C GLY A 301 -15.17 29.90 17.07
N SER A 302 -13.87 29.57 17.08
CA SER A 302 -13.10 29.39 15.85
C SER A 302 -13.63 28.21 15.00
N ALA A 303 -13.24 28.16 13.73
CA ALA A 303 -13.50 26.99 12.90
C ALA A 303 -12.86 25.72 13.53
N PRO A 304 -13.51 24.54 13.42
CA PRO A 304 -12.86 23.28 13.77
C PRO A 304 -11.61 23.04 12.91
N VAL A 305 -10.64 22.31 13.46
CA VAL A 305 -9.43 21.89 12.73
C VAL A 305 -9.49 20.39 12.47
N VAL A 306 -9.12 19.96 11.27
CA VAL A 306 -8.87 18.55 10.94
C VAL A 306 -7.37 18.37 10.69
N ILE A 307 -6.77 17.46 11.44
CA ILE A 307 -5.41 17.00 11.19
C ILE A 307 -5.51 15.69 10.40
N LEU A 308 -4.83 15.62 9.26
CA LEU A 308 -4.76 14.45 8.39
C LEU A 308 -3.34 13.88 8.38
N SER A 309 -3.23 12.56 8.32
CA SER A 309 -1.95 11.89 8.03
C SER A 309 -2.18 10.53 7.37
N GLY A 310 -1.20 10.08 6.59
CA GLY A 310 -1.14 8.74 6.00
C GLY A 310 0.22 8.11 6.17
N GLY A 311 0.43 6.95 5.56
CA GLY A 311 1.67 6.16 5.66
C GLY A 311 1.38 4.74 6.15
N GLU A 312 2.38 4.03 6.63
CA GLU A 312 2.24 2.64 7.08
C GLU A 312 2.91 2.49 8.45
N LEU A 313 2.09 2.39 9.50
CA LEU A 313 2.58 2.18 10.84
C LEU A 313 2.78 0.69 11.11
N THR A 314 3.67 0.38 12.05
CA THR A 314 3.94 -0.99 12.47
C THR A 314 3.58 -1.20 13.94
N VAL A 315 3.37 -2.47 14.29
CA VAL A 315 3.14 -2.89 15.68
C VAL A 315 4.18 -3.92 16.05
N THR A 316 4.97 -3.62 17.08
CA THR A 316 5.82 -4.60 17.72
C THR A 316 4.95 -5.51 18.58
N ARG A 317 4.72 -6.74 18.10
CA ARG A 317 3.87 -7.71 18.81
C ARG A 317 4.56 -8.23 20.06
N THR A 318 4.06 -7.84 21.23
CA THR A 318 4.52 -8.31 22.55
C THR A 318 3.48 -9.15 23.29
N GLY A 319 2.21 -9.04 22.90
CA GLY A 319 1.08 -9.74 23.51
C GLY A 319 0.49 -10.86 22.64
N ASP A 320 -0.61 -11.41 23.14
CA ASP A 320 -1.37 -12.51 22.56
C ASP A 320 -2.72 -12.10 21.96
N GLY A 321 -3.04 -10.81 22.00
CA GLY A 321 -4.29 -10.24 21.50
C GLY A 321 -4.40 -10.17 19.97
N ILE A 322 -5.54 -9.66 19.52
CA ILE A 322 -5.86 -9.42 18.11
C ILE A 322 -5.93 -7.91 17.88
N GLY A 323 -5.18 -7.43 16.90
CA GLY A 323 -5.07 -6.01 16.59
C GLY A 323 -4.45 -5.76 15.23
N GLY A 324 -4.31 -4.49 14.90
CA GLY A 324 -3.56 -3.98 13.76
C GLY A 324 -3.03 -2.58 14.05
N PRO A 325 -2.12 -2.05 13.22
CA PRO A 325 -1.52 -0.73 13.41
C PRO A 325 -2.53 0.41 13.58
N ASN A 326 -3.61 0.42 12.82
CA ASN A 326 -4.59 1.51 12.87
C ASN A 326 -5.46 1.45 14.14
N ALA A 327 -5.92 0.26 14.52
CA ALA A 327 -6.62 0.06 15.78
C ALA A 327 -5.70 0.36 16.98
N GLU A 328 -4.43 -0.07 16.94
CA GLU A 328 -3.48 0.23 18.01
C GLU A 328 -3.19 1.73 18.13
N PHE A 329 -3.01 2.41 16.99
CA PHE A 329 -2.89 3.86 16.93
C PHE A 329 -4.12 4.56 17.54
N ALA A 330 -5.33 4.14 17.18
CA ALA A 330 -6.57 4.69 17.72
C ALA A 330 -6.71 4.47 19.25
N LEU A 331 -6.34 3.28 19.74
CA LEU A 331 -6.36 2.98 21.17
C LEU A 331 -5.33 3.82 21.95
N ALA A 332 -4.11 3.93 21.41
CA ALA A 332 -3.07 4.77 22.00
C ALA A 332 -3.45 6.26 21.99
N LEU A 333 -4.11 6.75 20.93
CA LEU A 333 -4.68 8.09 20.90
C LEU A 333 -5.75 8.29 21.98
N ALA A 334 -6.68 7.34 22.14
CA ALA A 334 -7.74 7.44 23.15
C ALA A 334 -7.17 7.54 24.57
N LEU A 335 -6.13 6.76 24.87
CA LEU A 335 -5.38 6.85 26.13
C LEU A 335 -4.66 8.19 26.29
N ALA A 336 -4.02 8.69 25.23
CA ALA A 336 -3.30 9.96 25.26
C ALA A 336 -4.22 11.17 25.41
N PHE A 337 -5.43 11.12 24.84
CA PHE A 337 -6.43 12.18 25.01
C PHE A 337 -7.14 12.15 26.36
N ASP A 338 -7.18 11.00 27.04
CA ASP A 338 -7.81 10.84 28.36
C ASP A 338 -9.22 11.47 28.47
N GLY A 339 -10.04 11.25 27.44
CA GLY A 339 -11.40 11.80 27.37
C GLY A 339 -11.51 13.31 27.10
N LYS A 340 -10.45 13.96 26.57
CA LYS A 340 -10.46 15.39 26.21
C LYS A 340 -11.72 15.76 25.40
N PRO A 341 -12.54 16.72 25.85
CA PRO A 341 -13.73 17.14 25.13
C PRO A 341 -13.39 17.74 23.76
N GLY A 342 -14.27 17.52 22.78
CA GLY A 342 -14.16 18.14 21.45
C GLY A 342 -13.11 17.52 20.52
N ILE A 343 -12.39 16.47 20.93
CA ILE A 343 -11.42 15.77 20.06
C ILE A 343 -11.96 14.39 19.68
N TYR A 344 -11.95 14.09 18.39
CA TYR A 344 -12.38 12.81 17.81
C TYR A 344 -11.33 12.36 16.81
N ALA A 345 -11.16 11.06 16.61
CA ALA A 345 -10.25 10.57 15.59
C ALA A 345 -10.73 9.29 14.93
N ILE A 346 -10.27 9.05 13.71
CA ILE A 346 -10.40 7.81 12.97
C ILE A 346 -9.02 7.42 12.44
N ALA A 347 -8.71 6.14 12.46
CA ALA A 347 -7.53 5.57 11.83
C ALA A 347 -7.94 4.27 11.15
N CYS A 348 -7.67 4.14 9.85
CA CYS A 348 -8.08 3.00 9.06
C CYS A 348 -7.07 2.66 7.96
N ASP A 349 -6.88 1.38 7.69
CA ASP A 349 -6.24 0.89 6.47
C ASP A 349 -7.20 1.08 5.29
N THR A 350 -6.71 1.69 4.20
CA THR A 350 -7.52 1.91 3.01
C THR A 350 -7.86 0.63 2.26
N ASP A 351 -7.18 -0.50 2.52
CA ASP A 351 -7.53 -1.82 1.96
C ASP A 351 -8.70 -2.51 2.68
N GLY A 352 -9.10 -1.97 3.84
CA GLY A 352 -10.19 -2.46 4.67
C GLY A 352 -9.79 -3.56 5.66
N VAL A 353 -8.49 -3.86 5.79
CA VAL A 353 -7.94 -4.94 6.61
C VAL A 353 -6.75 -4.42 7.44
N ASP A 354 -7.01 -4.07 8.69
CA ASP A 354 -6.00 -3.67 9.66
C ASP A 354 -5.44 -4.90 10.39
N GLY A 355 -4.22 -5.30 10.04
CA GLY A 355 -3.59 -6.50 10.56
C GLY A 355 -4.22 -7.78 10.00
N ALA A 356 -4.78 -8.63 10.85
CA ALA A 356 -5.31 -9.94 10.47
C ALA A 356 -6.85 -10.04 10.50
N ALA A 357 -7.55 -8.95 10.82
CA ALA A 357 -9.00 -8.93 10.93
C ALA A 357 -9.64 -8.18 9.75
N GLU A 358 -10.86 -8.55 9.35
CA GLU A 358 -11.68 -7.81 8.36
C GLU A 358 -12.27 -6.52 8.97
N VAL A 359 -11.39 -5.74 9.59
CA VAL A 359 -11.67 -4.50 10.29
C VAL A 359 -10.70 -3.47 9.72
N ALA A 360 -11.18 -2.36 9.18
CA ALA A 360 -10.29 -1.35 8.61
C ALA A 360 -9.54 -0.57 9.70
N GLY A 361 -10.11 -0.49 10.90
CA GLY A 361 -9.50 0.21 12.04
C GLY A 361 -10.57 0.63 13.05
N ALA A 362 -10.44 1.82 13.62
CA ALA A 362 -11.35 2.28 14.69
C ALA A 362 -11.60 3.78 14.70
N VAL A 363 -12.72 4.17 15.34
CA VAL A 363 -13.09 5.56 15.60
C VAL A 363 -13.19 5.84 17.09
N ILE A 364 -12.63 6.97 17.55
CA ILE A 364 -12.59 7.35 18.96
C ILE A 364 -13.24 8.72 19.18
N GLY A 365 -13.65 8.97 20.43
CA GLY A 365 -14.13 10.28 20.88
C GLY A 365 -14.00 10.43 22.39
N PRO A 366 -14.49 11.55 22.96
CA PRO A 366 -14.27 11.88 24.38
C PRO A 366 -14.84 10.84 25.36
N ASN A 367 -15.86 10.08 24.94
CA ASN A 367 -16.50 9.08 25.77
C ASN A 367 -15.89 7.67 25.65
N THR A 368 -14.92 7.42 24.77
CA THR A 368 -14.36 6.08 24.51
C THR A 368 -13.89 5.38 25.78
N LEU A 369 -13.07 6.04 26.62
CA LEU A 369 -12.57 5.44 27.86
C LEU A 369 -13.67 5.24 28.92
N SER A 370 -14.61 6.18 29.03
CA SER A 370 -15.75 6.05 29.96
C SER A 370 -16.67 4.89 29.60
N LYS A 371 -16.88 4.67 28.30
CA LYS A 371 -17.65 3.55 27.75
C LYS A 371 -16.94 2.22 28.01
N ALA A 372 -15.62 2.17 27.79
CA ALA A 372 -14.81 0.99 28.12
C ALA A 372 -14.90 0.63 29.61
N LYS A 373 -14.78 1.61 30.50
CA LYS A 373 -14.94 1.42 31.95
C LYS A 373 -16.32 0.87 32.32
N ALA A 374 -17.38 1.40 31.71
CA ALA A 374 -18.74 0.89 31.94
C ALA A 374 -18.94 -0.57 31.48
N LEU A 375 -18.17 -1.00 30.48
CA LEU A 375 -18.14 -2.38 29.97
C LEU A 375 -17.08 -3.27 30.64
N SER A 376 -16.41 -2.79 31.70
CA SER A 376 -15.30 -3.49 32.38
C SER A 376 -14.14 -3.86 31.45
N CYS A 377 -13.89 -3.05 30.41
CA CYS A 377 -12.79 -3.22 29.47
C CYS A 377 -11.66 -2.23 29.82
N ASP A 378 -10.44 -2.75 30.01
CA ASP A 378 -9.26 -1.95 30.35
C ASP A 378 -8.45 -1.62 29.08
N ALA A 379 -8.45 -0.34 28.70
CA ALA A 379 -7.74 0.16 27.52
C ALA A 379 -6.22 -0.01 27.61
N THR A 380 -5.62 0.14 28.80
CA THR A 380 -4.17 -0.02 28.98
C THR A 380 -3.78 -1.48 28.85
N MET A 381 -4.59 -2.37 29.44
CA MET A 381 -4.40 -3.81 29.30
C MET A 381 -4.52 -4.26 27.84
N ALA A 382 -5.57 -3.82 27.14
CA ALA A 382 -5.76 -4.12 25.73
C ALA A 382 -4.56 -3.66 24.88
N LEU A 383 -4.06 -2.45 25.09
CA LEU A 383 -2.88 -1.93 24.36
C LEU A 383 -1.63 -2.78 24.64
N SER A 384 -1.36 -3.12 25.91
CA SER A 384 -0.20 -3.94 26.28
C SER A 384 -0.23 -5.37 25.69
N ARG A 385 -1.44 -5.92 25.49
CA ARG A 385 -1.64 -7.25 24.90
C ARG A 385 -1.74 -7.22 23.37
N ASN A 386 -1.62 -6.06 22.75
CA ASN A 386 -1.90 -5.85 21.32
C ASN A 386 -3.33 -6.30 20.93
N ASP A 387 -4.32 -6.10 21.82
CA ASP A 387 -5.72 -6.53 21.65
C ASP A 387 -6.65 -5.37 21.27
N ALA A 388 -6.19 -4.48 20.39
CA ALA A 388 -6.92 -3.27 20.02
C ALA A 388 -8.24 -3.59 19.29
N HIS A 389 -8.29 -4.65 18.47
CA HIS A 389 -9.53 -5.04 17.79
C HIS A 389 -10.57 -5.54 18.78
N GLY A 390 -10.18 -6.39 19.74
CA GLY A 390 -11.08 -6.88 20.80
C GLY A 390 -11.64 -5.74 21.67
N PHE A 391 -10.80 -4.74 21.97
CA PHE A 391 -11.24 -3.53 22.66
C PHE A 391 -12.33 -2.78 21.88
N PHE A 392 -12.08 -2.46 20.61
CA PHE A 392 -13.05 -1.69 19.82
C PHE A 392 -14.30 -2.49 19.42
N ASP A 393 -14.21 -3.81 19.29
CA ASP A 393 -15.36 -4.69 19.09
C ASP A 393 -16.32 -4.63 20.28
N THR A 394 -15.78 -4.76 21.50
CA THR A 394 -16.54 -4.66 22.75
C THR A 394 -17.30 -3.33 22.85
N LEU A 395 -16.68 -2.25 22.33
CA LEU A 395 -17.31 -0.94 22.28
C LEU A 395 -18.27 -0.79 21.09
N GLY A 396 -18.16 -1.57 20.02
CA GLY A 396 -18.87 -1.33 18.76
C GLY A 396 -18.38 -0.05 18.07
N ASP A 397 -17.09 0.27 18.21
CA ASP A 397 -16.43 1.45 17.64
C ASP A 397 -15.38 1.06 16.56
N GLN A 398 -15.45 -0.19 16.07
CA GLN A 398 -14.71 -0.65 14.90
C GLN A 398 -15.22 0.01 13.61
N VAL A 399 -14.30 0.25 12.68
CA VAL A 399 -14.64 0.68 11.32
C VAL A 399 -14.64 -0.55 10.43
N LEU A 400 -15.84 -1.02 10.10
CA LEU A 400 -16.05 -2.12 9.17
C LEU A 400 -16.37 -1.56 7.78
N THR A 401 -15.58 -1.96 6.79
CA THR A 401 -15.76 -1.59 5.38
C THR A 401 -16.05 -2.80 4.50
N GLY A 402 -15.63 -3.99 4.95
CA GLY A 402 -15.28 -5.09 4.05
C GLY A 402 -14.00 -4.76 3.25
N PRO A 403 -13.53 -5.68 2.40
CA PRO A 403 -12.37 -5.41 1.56
C PRO A 403 -12.70 -4.30 0.56
N THR A 404 -12.00 -3.16 0.65
CA THR A 404 -12.18 -2.05 -0.30
C THR A 404 -11.54 -2.40 -1.65
N LEU A 405 -10.57 -3.31 -1.63
CA LEU A 405 -9.81 -3.82 -2.78
C LEU A 405 -9.02 -2.71 -3.52
N THR A 406 -8.78 -1.59 -2.84
CA THR A 406 -7.72 -0.61 -3.16
C THR A 406 -6.66 -0.66 -2.07
N ASN A 407 -5.51 0.00 -2.26
CA ASN A 407 -4.55 0.19 -1.17
C ASN A 407 -3.65 1.40 -1.46
N VAL A 408 -3.77 2.42 -0.61
CA VAL A 408 -2.87 3.58 -0.55
C VAL A 408 -2.42 3.82 0.91
N ASN A 409 -2.26 2.71 1.66
CA ASN A 409 -1.88 2.62 3.07
C ASN A 409 -2.90 3.17 4.05
N ASP A 410 -2.44 3.62 5.23
CA ASP A 410 -3.27 4.12 6.30
C ASP A 410 -3.83 5.51 5.98
N PHE A 411 -5.07 5.74 6.41
CA PHE A 411 -5.71 7.03 6.50
C PHE A 411 -6.03 7.35 7.96
N ARG A 412 -5.56 8.50 8.44
CA ARG A 412 -5.83 8.99 9.80
C ARG A 412 -6.37 10.41 9.74
N ALA A 413 -7.41 10.66 10.51
CA ALA A 413 -7.96 12.01 10.70
C ALA A 413 -8.28 12.27 12.18
N ILE A 414 -7.86 13.42 12.69
CA ILE A 414 -8.19 13.93 14.03
C ILE A 414 -9.01 15.21 13.85
N LEU A 415 -10.27 15.19 14.27
CA LEU A 415 -11.15 16.36 14.29
C LEU A 415 -11.07 17.03 15.66
N ILE A 416 -10.76 18.31 15.66
CA ILE A 416 -10.57 19.15 16.85
C ILE A 416 -11.62 20.26 16.81
N GLN A 417 -12.55 20.20 17.75
CA GLN A 417 -13.53 21.26 17.97
C GLN A 417 -12.94 22.33 18.89
N PRO A 418 -13.30 23.61 18.70
CA PRO A 418 -12.92 24.66 19.63
C PRO A 418 -13.44 24.32 21.04
N PRO A 419 -12.75 24.82 22.09
CA PRO A 419 -13.25 24.70 23.45
C PRO A 419 -14.70 25.23 23.54
N GLN A 420 -15.56 24.51 24.26
CA GLN A 420 -16.86 25.04 24.66
C GLN A 420 -16.62 26.10 25.75
N GLU A 421 -17.34 27.22 25.68
CA GLU A 421 -17.27 28.31 26.67
C GLU A 421 -17.51 27.86 28.12
#